data_AF-A0A843CSL4-F1
#
_entry.id   AF-A0A843CSL4-F1
#
_cell.length_a   1.000
_cell.length_b   1.000
_cell.length_c   1.000
_cell.angle_alpha   90.00
_cell.angle_beta   90.00
_cell.angle_gamma   90.00
#
_symmetry.space_group_name_H-M   'P 1'
#
loop_
_entity.id
_entity.type
_entity.pdbx_description
1 polymer ?
#
loop_
_entity_poly.entity_id
_entity_poly.type
_entity_poly.pdbx_seq_one_letter_code
_entity_poly.pdbx_strand_id
1 'polypeptide(L)'
;MIINTGARTDTVQYYTPWLLKRFEEGYVLSRNPLFPDKVTRYELTPETVDCVEFCSKNYRPVLKDLHRITDRFHTHFQYTITAYGKDIEPGVPSVDESIGTLFELEKIVGAKRIFWRYDPVLLTDRYTIQVHLETFDYIASRLAGHVDRCVFSFVEMYRKLEKNMPELIPMTDSDKEALAKGLGEIAAKHGIYIQTCGSDIDYSRYGIHSSGCITAEILGSANGIMFRRRKHNGMRKGCHCLESRDIGAYDTCPNGCRYCYANKDPQTAAENYRRHDPDSPLLLGRLKETDIIQQGVQTSWLEKKIAQGQQTLDFRKLTENICDGSKDHKKVF
;
A
#
# COMPACT_ATOMS: atom_id res chain seq x y z
N MET A 1 -10.43 8.79 5.01
CA MET A 1 -10.27 8.03 3.75
C MET A 1 -8.79 7.82 3.44
N ILE A 2 -8.46 6.77 2.69
CA ILE A 2 -7.11 6.50 2.16
C ILE A 2 -7.03 6.89 0.68
N ILE A 3 -6.02 7.67 0.29
CA ILE A 3 -5.68 7.95 -1.11
C ILE A 3 -4.58 6.97 -1.54
N ASN A 4 -4.80 6.25 -2.63
CA ASN A 4 -3.79 5.39 -3.23
C ASN A 4 -3.22 6.10 -4.46
N THR A 5 -1.89 6.20 -4.52
CA THR A 5 -1.19 6.91 -5.60
C THR A 5 -0.72 5.95 -6.70
N GLY A 6 -0.69 4.64 -6.45
CA GLY A 6 0.07 3.70 -7.26
C GLY A 6 -0.66 2.45 -7.75
N ALA A 7 -1.99 2.38 -7.61
CA ALA A 7 -2.68 1.12 -7.92
C ALA A 7 -2.71 0.86 -9.43
N ARG A 8 -3.07 1.86 -10.25
CA ARG A 8 -3.18 1.69 -11.72
C ARG A 8 -1.94 2.13 -12.49
N THR A 9 -1.04 2.86 -11.87
CA THR A 9 0.16 3.39 -12.51
C THR A 9 1.21 3.77 -11.49
N ASP A 10 2.49 3.68 -11.85
CA ASP A 10 3.58 4.04 -10.96
C ASP A 10 3.78 5.56 -10.98
N THR A 11 2.92 6.29 -10.26
CA THR A 11 2.96 7.75 -10.21
C THR A 11 4.25 8.28 -9.62
N VAL A 12 4.82 7.56 -8.65
CA VAL A 12 6.09 7.90 -8.04
C VAL A 12 7.21 7.85 -9.07
N GLN A 13 7.33 6.75 -9.83
CA GLN A 13 8.44 6.61 -10.76
C GLN A 13 8.35 7.57 -11.95
N TYR A 14 7.14 7.79 -12.50
CA TYR A 14 7.00 8.49 -13.78
C TYR A 14 6.31 9.85 -13.71
N TYR A 15 5.54 10.11 -12.65
CA TYR A 15 4.65 11.27 -12.55
C TYR A 15 4.92 12.09 -11.28
N THR A 16 6.13 12.02 -10.71
CA THR A 16 6.49 12.76 -9.48
C THR A 16 6.15 14.26 -9.54
N PRO A 17 6.51 15.02 -10.61
CA PRO A 17 6.18 16.44 -10.67
C PRO A 17 4.67 16.71 -10.59
N TRP A 18 3.87 15.92 -11.30
CA TRP A 18 2.41 16.00 -11.24
C TRP A 18 1.89 15.63 -9.86
N LEU A 19 2.37 14.52 -9.28
CA LEU A 19 1.93 14.04 -7.96
C LEU A 19 2.16 15.10 -6.88
N LEU A 20 3.36 15.69 -6.83
CA LEU A 20 3.70 16.75 -5.89
C LEU A 20 2.82 17.99 -6.09
N LYS A 21 2.56 18.38 -7.34
CA LYS A 21 1.67 19.52 -7.65
C LYS A 21 0.25 19.30 -7.15
N ARG A 22 -0.29 18.08 -7.25
CA ARG A 22 -1.64 17.78 -6.75
C ARG A 22 -1.74 17.93 -5.23
N PHE A 23 -0.72 17.50 -4.49
CA PHE A 23 -0.67 17.71 -3.02
C PHE A 23 -0.37 19.16 -2.62
N GLU A 24 0.31 19.91 -3.48
CA GLU A 24 0.53 21.35 -3.30
C GLU A 24 -0.76 22.15 -3.50
N GLU A 25 -1.49 21.91 -4.60
CA GLU A 25 -2.77 22.56 -4.90
C GLU A 25 -3.92 22.07 -4.02
N GLY A 26 -3.72 20.95 -3.32
CA GLY A 26 -4.67 20.41 -2.37
C GLY A 26 -5.86 19.70 -3.01
N TYR A 27 -5.78 19.30 -4.28
CA TYR A 27 -6.81 18.48 -4.92
C TYR A 27 -6.29 17.68 -6.13
N VAL A 28 -7.08 16.68 -6.54
CA VAL A 28 -6.86 15.91 -7.76
C VAL A 28 -8.20 15.49 -8.39
N LEU A 29 -8.20 15.34 -9.71
CA LEU A 29 -9.31 14.76 -10.45
C LEU A 29 -8.93 13.35 -10.90
N SER A 30 -9.84 12.39 -10.70
CA SER A 30 -9.68 11.01 -11.12
C SER A 30 -10.85 10.62 -12.04
N ARG A 31 -10.53 10.22 -13.26
CA ARG A 31 -11.52 9.81 -14.27
C ARG A 31 -11.97 8.38 -13.99
N ASN A 32 -13.28 8.14 -14.00
CA ASN A 32 -13.80 6.80 -13.81
C ASN A 32 -13.44 5.93 -15.04
N PRO A 33 -12.78 4.77 -14.87
CA PRO A 33 -12.33 3.94 -15.98
C PRO A 33 -13.47 3.26 -16.75
N LEU A 34 -14.64 3.07 -16.13
CA LEU A 34 -15.82 2.45 -16.76
C LEU A 34 -16.79 3.50 -17.32
N PHE A 35 -16.79 4.71 -16.76
CA PHE A 35 -17.64 5.81 -17.18
C PHE A 35 -16.78 7.06 -17.41
N PRO A 36 -16.09 7.20 -18.55
CA PRO A 36 -15.07 8.22 -18.75
C PRO A 36 -15.56 9.65 -18.55
N ASP A 37 -16.83 9.96 -18.82
CA ASP A 37 -17.40 11.30 -18.61
C ASP A 37 -17.67 11.62 -17.13
N LYS A 38 -17.53 10.65 -16.22
CA LYS A 38 -17.63 10.87 -14.78
C LYS A 38 -16.24 11.10 -14.18
N VAL A 39 -16.01 12.29 -13.66
CA VAL A 39 -14.75 12.70 -13.06
C VAL A 39 -14.98 12.94 -11.57
N THR A 40 -14.22 12.27 -10.72
CA THR A 40 -14.30 12.44 -9.26
C THR A 40 -13.22 13.40 -8.79
N ARG A 41 -13.63 14.44 -8.06
CA ARG A 41 -12.72 15.35 -7.37
C ARG A 41 -12.44 14.82 -5.97
N TYR A 42 -11.16 14.78 -5.61
CA TYR A 42 -10.71 14.53 -4.24
C TYR A 42 -9.93 15.74 -3.76
N GLU A 43 -10.26 16.23 -2.57
CA GLU A 43 -9.40 17.14 -1.82
C GLU A 43 -8.21 16.35 -1.26
N LEU A 44 -7.03 16.93 -1.34
CA LEU A 44 -5.77 16.39 -0.85
C LEU A 44 -5.27 17.27 0.28
N THR A 45 -5.99 17.24 1.41
CA THR A 45 -5.63 17.97 2.63
C THR A 45 -5.55 17.02 3.83
N PRO A 46 -4.74 17.33 4.87
CA PRO A 46 -4.61 16.46 6.04
C PRO A 46 -5.94 16.19 6.78
N GLU A 47 -6.92 17.08 6.65
CA GLU A 47 -8.24 16.95 7.27
C GLU A 47 -9.15 15.95 6.54
N THR A 48 -8.90 15.73 5.25
CA THR A 48 -9.75 14.91 4.36
C THR A 48 -9.11 13.58 3.98
N VAL A 49 -7.78 13.47 4.13
CA VAL A 49 -6.97 12.28 3.82
C VAL A 49 -6.35 11.73 5.11
N ASP A 50 -6.81 10.56 5.56
CA ASP A 50 -6.30 9.93 6.78
C ASP A 50 -4.91 9.32 6.57
N CYS A 51 -4.61 8.85 5.35
CA CYS A 51 -3.32 8.29 4.97
C CYS A 51 -3.16 8.32 3.44
N VAL A 52 -1.94 8.61 2.99
CA VAL A 52 -1.52 8.46 1.59
C VAL A 52 -0.76 7.16 1.45
N GLU A 53 -1.29 6.26 0.63
CA GLU A 53 -0.65 5.01 0.25
C GLU A 53 0.16 5.21 -1.03
N PHE A 54 1.47 5.00 -0.94
CA PHE A 54 2.36 4.95 -2.08
C PHE A 54 2.61 3.50 -2.50
N CYS A 55 2.56 3.23 -3.80
CA CYS A 55 2.96 1.94 -4.37
C CYS A 55 3.86 2.23 -5.57
N SER A 56 5.09 1.72 -5.52
CA SER A 56 6.06 1.94 -6.59
C SER A 56 7.05 0.79 -6.70
N LYS A 57 7.64 0.67 -7.88
CA LYS A 57 8.81 -0.16 -8.17
C LYS A 57 10.10 0.65 -8.15
N ASN A 58 10.01 1.99 -8.07
CA ASN A 58 11.18 2.85 -7.99
C ASN A 58 10.84 4.21 -7.35
N TYR A 59 11.21 4.35 -6.07
CA TYR A 59 11.01 5.60 -5.33
C TYR A 59 12.02 6.70 -5.65
N ARG A 60 13.10 6.39 -6.38
CA ARG A 60 14.21 7.32 -6.66
C ARG A 60 13.75 8.73 -7.07
N PRO A 61 12.75 8.89 -7.96
CA PRO A 61 12.36 10.22 -8.46
C PRO A 61 11.75 11.12 -7.39
N VAL A 62 11.08 10.57 -6.36
CA VAL A 62 10.37 11.38 -5.35
C VAL A 62 11.21 11.66 -4.11
N LEU A 63 12.29 10.92 -3.85
CA LEU A 63 12.99 10.94 -2.55
C LEU A 63 13.34 12.34 -2.03
N LYS A 64 13.86 13.22 -2.90
CA LYS A 64 14.28 14.57 -2.50
C LYS A 64 13.12 15.46 -2.05
N ASP A 65 11.95 15.24 -2.64
CA ASP A 65 10.77 16.08 -2.47
C ASP A 65 9.69 15.40 -1.61
N LEU A 66 9.92 14.17 -1.14
CA LEU A 66 8.93 13.38 -0.43
C LEU A 66 8.44 14.05 0.86
N HIS A 67 9.32 14.82 1.52
CA HIS A 67 9.01 15.64 2.70
C HIS A 67 7.81 16.58 2.48
N ARG A 68 7.62 17.08 1.24
CA ARG A 68 6.48 17.94 0.88
C ARG A 68 5.12 17.28 1.12
N ILE A 69 5.08 15.95 1.17
CA ILE A 69 3.90 15.15 1.52
C ILE A 69 4.05 14.59 2.95
N THR A 70 5.17 13.95 3.28
CA THR A 70 5.30 13.23 4.56
C THR A 70 5.27 14.11 5.80
N ASP A 71 5.59 15.40 5.67
CA ASP A 71 5.54 16.35 6.79
C ASP A 71 4.11 16.77 7.14
N ARG A 72 3.16 16.55 6.22
CA ARG A 72 1.76 16.98 6.35
C ARG A 72 0.78 15.82 6.47
N PHE A 73 1.13 14.66 5.92
CA PHE A 73 0.25 13.51 5.82
C PHE A 73 0.82 12.29 6.54
N HIS A 74 -0.07 11.48 7.10
CA HIS A 74 0.25 10.09 7.38
C HIS A 74 0.50 9.36 6.06
N THR A 75 1.52 8.52 6.03
CA THR A 75 2.00 7.89 4.80
C THR A 75 2.37 6.43 5.04
N HIS A 76 2.25 5.64 3.99
CA HIS A 76 2.66 4.24 3.97
C HIS A 76 3.11 3.85 2.57
N PHE A 77 4.12 2.99 2.47
CA PHE A 77 4.92 2.78 1.28
C PHE A 77 5.00 1.30 0.94
N GLN A 78 4.42 0.92 -0.18
CA GLN A 78 4.67 -0.36 -0.82
C GLN A 78 5.83 -0.20 -1.80
N TYR A 79 6.93 -0.91 -1.54
CA TYR A 79 8.05 -1.00 -2.45
C TYR A 79 8.08 -2.40 -3.06
N THR A 80 7.77 -2.50 -4.36
CA THR A 80 7.87 -3.76 -5.08
C THR A 80 9.29 -4.02 -5.58
N ILE A 81 9.92 -5.08 -5.05
CA ILE A 81 11.22 -5.60 -5.49
C ILE A 81 11.02 -7.09 -5.74
N THR A 82 11.17 -7.54 -6.99
CA THR A 82 10.92 -8.93 -7.41
C THR A 82 12.24 -9.60 -7.83
N ALA A 83 12.19 -10.89 -8.18
CA ALA A 83 13.35 -11.59 -8.73
C ALA A 83 13.64 -11.28 -10.21
N TYR A 84 12.82 -10.45 -10.85
CA TYR A 84 12.80 -10.41 -12.29
C TYR A 84 13.81 -9.43 -12.89
N GLY A 85 14.38 -9.84 -14.02
CA GLY A 85 15.18 -8.98 -14.88
C GLY A 85 14.34 -8.21 -15.90
N LYS A 86 15.05 -7.54 -16.80
CA LYS A 86 14.49 -6.70 -17.87
C LYS A 86 13.62 -7.45 -18.88
N ASP A 87 13.75 -8.77 -18.93
CA ASP A 87 12.92 -9.67 -19.75
C ASP A 87 11.46 -9.76 -19.27
N ILE A 88 11.19 -9.48 -17.99
CA ILE A 88 9.82 -9.42 -17.44
C ILE A 88 9.46 -7.99 -17.01
N GLU A 89 10.43 -7.23 -16.49
CA GLU A 89 10.25 -5.89 -15.94
C GLU A 89 11.21 -4.86 -16.57
N PRO A 90 11.01 -4.46 -17.84
CA PRO A 90 11.97 -3.63 -18.58
C PRO A 90 12.26 -2.26 -17.94
N GLY A 91 11.24 -1.58 -17.42
CA GLY A 91 11.36 -0.25 -16.83
C GLY A 91 11.79 -0.22 -15.36
N VAL A 92 12.01 -1.38 -14.74
CA VAL A 92 12.20 -1.50 -13.29
C VAL A 92 13.69 -1.61 -12.94
N PRO A 93 14.20 -0.93 -11.91
CA PRO A 93 15.61 -1.04 -11.51
C PRO A 93 15.98 -2.48 -11.14
N SER A 94 17.29 -2.78 -11.16
CA SER A 94 17.79 -4.05 -10.65
C SER A 94 17.49 -4.22 -9.15
N VAL A 95 17.64 -5.45 -8.65
CA VAL A 95 17.46 -5.77 -7.23
C VAL A 95 18.36 -4.88 -6.35
N ASP A 96 19.65 -4.76 -6.67
CA ASP A 96 20.60 -3.98 -5.88
C ASP A 96 20.31 -2.48 -5.90
N GLU A 97 19.96 -1.93 -7.06
CA GLU A 97 19.54 -0.53 -7.17
C GLU A 97 18.26 -0.26 -6.37
N SER A 98 17.32 -1.21 -6.36
CA SER A 98 16.07 -1.11 -5.61
C SER A 98 16.31 -1.17 -4.10
N ILE A 99 17.19 -2.07 -3.64
CA ILE A 99 17.61 -2.14 -2.23
C ILE A 99 18.28 -0.82 -1.80
N GLY A 100 19.20 -0.29 -2.61
CA GLY A 100 19.84 1.00 -2.32
C GLY A 100 18.83 2.14 -2.23
N THR A 101 17.86 2.19 -3.14
CA THR A 101 16.76 3.17 -3.11
C THR A 101 15.88 3.01 -1.87
N LEU A 102 15.61 1.76 -1.44
CA LEU A 102 14.82 1.48 -0.25
C LEU A 102 15.51 2.00 1.02
N PHE A 103 16.82 1.84 1.15
CA PHE A 103 17.57 2.41 2.28
C PHE A 103 17.53 3.94 2.31
N GLU A 104 17.50 4.60 1.15
CA GLU A 104 17.31 6.05 1.11
C GLU A 104 15.88 6.45 1.49
N LEU A 105 14.86 5.69 1.05
CA LEU A 105 13.47 5.90 1.47
C LEU A 105 13.31 5.72 2.98
N GLU A 106 13.86 4.65 3.54
CA GLU A 106 13.80 4.33 4.97
C GLU A 106 14.38 5.45 5.84
N LYS A 107 15.50 6.07 5.43
CA LYS A 107 16.06 7.23 6.15
C LYS A 107 15.09 8.41 6.27
N ILE A 108 14.15 8.53 5.33
CA ILE A 108 13.17 9.61 5.31
C ILE A 108 11.92 9.24 6.13
N VAL A 109 11.41 8.01 5.95
CA VAL A 109 10.05 7.65 6.43
C VAL A 109 10.04 6.63 7.58
N GLY A 110 11.17 5.98 7.83
CA GLY A 110 11.34 4.90 8.80
C GLY A 110 10.82 3.55 8.31
N ALA A 111 11.50 2.46 8.71
CA ALA A 111 11.19 1.09 8.30
C ALA A 111 9.72 0.68 8.53
N LYS A 112 9.10 1.14 9.63
CA LYS A 112 7.71 0.80 9.98
C LYS A 112 6.66 1.27 8.98
N ARG A 113 7.00 2.22 8.10
CA ARG A 113 6.09 2.71 7.06
C ARG A 113 6.31 2.04 5.71
N ILE A 114 7.32 1.17 5.59
CA ILE A 114 7.69 0.51 4.34
C ILE A 114 7.36 -0.96 4.46
N PHE A 115 6.64 -1.49 3.48
CA PHE A 115 6.61 -2.93 3.27
C PHE A 115 7.13 -3.30 1.89
N TRP A 116 7.88 -4.39 1.87
CA TRP A 116 8.41 -4.97 0.66
C TRP A 116 7.32 -5.83 0.00
N ARG A 117 7.10 -5.61 -1.29
CA ARG A 117 6.25 -6.47 -2.12
C ARG A 117 7.13 -7.34 -3.00
N TYR A 118 7.16 -8.63 -2.69
CA TYR A 118 7.68 -9.66 -3.58
C TYR A 118 6.52 -10.23 -4.40
N ASP A 119 5.93 -9.38 -5.24
CA ASP A 119 4.64 -9.64 -5.86
C ASP A 119 4.57 -9.15 -7.32
N PRO A 120 4.05 -9.97 -8.25
CA PRO A 120 3.65 -11.37 -8.08
C PRO A 120 4.84 -12.33 -8.14
N VAL A 121 4.66 -13.55 -7.62
CA VAL A 121 5.52 -14.72 -7.89
C VAL A 121 4.97 -15.46 -9.10
N LEU A 122 5.81 -15.80 -10.08
CA LEU A 122 5.46 -16.48 -11.32
C LEU A 122 6.54 -17.49 -11.72
N LEU A 123 6.20 -18.54 -12.46
CA LEU A 123 7.19 -19.50 -12.93
C LEU A 123 7.43 -19.40 -14.44
N THR A 124 8.69 -19.46 -14.84
CA THR A 124 9.13 -19.72 -16.23
C THR A 124 10.34 -20.66 -16.19
N ASP A 125 10.86 -21.05 -17.35
CA ASP A 125 12.12 -21.83 -17.44
C ASP A 125 13.30 -21.11 -16.76
N ARG A 126 13.25 -19.76 -16.71
CA ARG A 126 14.28 -18.93 -16.06
C ARG A 126 13.96 -18.65 -14.59
N TYR A 127 12.71 -18.31 -14.27
CA TYR A 127 12.29 -18.01 -12.90
C TYR A 127 11.70 -19.27 -12.28
N THR A 128 12.60 -20.17 -11.89
CA THR A 128 12.22 -21.42 -11.22
C THR A 128 11.96 -21.19 -9.74
N ILE A 129 11.38 -22.20 -9.06
CA ILE A 129 11.25 -22.19 -7.60
C ILE A 129 12.60 -21.91 -6.94
N GLN A 130 13.67 -22.59 -7.38
CA GLN A 130 15.01 -22.41 -6.82
C GLN A 130 15.51 -20.97 -6.97
N VAL A 131 15.36 -20.38 -8.16
CA VAL A 131 15.75 -18.98 -8.42
C VAL A 131 14.96 -18.02 -7.53
N HIS A 132 13.67 -18.27 -7.33
CA HIS A 132 12.85 -17.47 -6.42
C HIS A 132 13.33 -17.56 -4.97
N LEU A 133 13.67 -18.76 -4.49
CA LEU A 133 14.15 -18.95 -3.12
C LEU A 133 15.51 -18.30 -2.89
N GLU A 134 16.45 -18.47 -3.82
CA GLU A 134 17.78 -17.85 -3.75
C GLU A 134 17.68 -16.32 -3.78
N THR A 135 16.89 -15.78 -4.70
CA THR A 135 16.73 -14.32 -4.82
C THR A 135 15.98 -13.74 -3.63
N PHE A 136 14.96 -14.45 -3.12
CA PHE A 136 14.24 -14.02 -1.94
C PHE A 136 15.13 -14.04 -0.69
N ASP A 137 15.95 -15.09 -0.49
CA ASP A 137 16.94 -15.15 0.60
C ASP A 137 17.95 -14.01 0.51
N TYR A 138 18.45 -13.71 -0.69
CA TYR A 138 19.33 -12.56 -0.93
C TYR A 138 18.66 -11.25 -0.52
N ILE A 139 17.46 -10.95 -1.03
CA ILE A 139 16.77 -9.69 -0.73
C ILE A 139 16.40 -9.63 0.76
N ALA A 140 15.84 -10.70 1.33
CA ALA A 140 15.46 -10.78 2.73
C ALA A 140 16.64 -10.51 3.66
N SER A 141 17.82 -11.08 3.37
CA SER A 141 19.04 -10.85 4.16
C SER A 141 19.48 -9.39 4.22
N ARG A 142 19.09 -8.59 3.22
CA ARG A 142 19.44 -7.17 3.10
C ARG A 142 18.35 -6.24 3.61
N LEU A 143 17.08 -6.67 3.56
CA LEU A 143 15.94 -5.86 3.97
C LEU A 143 15.50 -6.12 5.42
N ALA A 144 16.01 -7.16 6.08
CA ALA A 144 15.75 -7.41 7.49
C ALA A 144 16.04 -6.17 8.34
N GLY A 145 15.06 -5.71 9.11
CA GLY A 145 15.14 -4.48 9.92
C GLY A 145 14.88 -3.16 9.16
N HIS A 146 14.84 -3.18 7.83
CA HIS A 146 14.62 -1.99 6.98
C HIS A 146 13.20 -1.89 6.42
N VAL A 147 12.37 -2.91 6.65
CA VAL A 147 10.95 -2.95 6.29
C VAL A 147 10.13 -3.50 7.45
N ASP A 148 8.88 -3.10 7.54
CA ASP A 148 7.93 -3.64 8.52
C ASP A 148 7.58 -5.12 8.23
N ARG A 149 7.38 -5.43 6.93
CA ARG A 149 6.96 -6.75 6.47
C ARG A 149 7.25 -6.98 5.00
N CYS A 150 7.12 -8.25 4.59
CA CYS A 150 7.03 -8.69 3.21
C CYS A 150 5.62 -9.17 2.87
N VAL A 151 5.14 -8.80 1.68
CA VAL A 151 3.89 -9.28 1.10
C VAL A 151 4.18 -9.95 -0.24
N PHE A 152 3.56 -11.10 -0.49
CA PHE A 152 3.62 -11.77 -1.79
C PHE A 152 2.24 -12.29 -2.22
N SER A 153 2.09 -12.57 -3.51
CA SER A 153 1.01 -13.40 -4.04
C SER A 153 1.52 -14.18 -5.26
N PHE A 154 0.76 -15.18 -5.68
CA PHE A 154 1.03 -15.91 -6.91
C PHE A 154 0.30 -15.24 -8.07
N VAL A 155 0.96 -15.18 -9.24
CA VAL A 155 0.37 -14.58 -10.43
C VAL A 155 -0.99 -15.22 -10.76
N GLU A 156 -2.01 -14.39 -10.95
CA GLU A 156 -3.32 -14.84 -11.39
C GLU A 156 -3.33 -14.98 -12.91
N MET A 157 -3.82 -16.11 -13.40
CA MET A 157 -3.96 -16.34 -14.84
C MET A 157 -5.14 -15.54 -15.40
N TYR A 158 -4.86 -14.69 -16.40
CA TYR A 158 -5.87 -14.00 -17.19
C TYR A 158 -5.47 -14.00 -18.66
N ARG A 159 -6.46 -13.90 -19.57
CA ARG A 159 -6.29 -14.06 -21.03
C ARG A 159 -5.12 -13.31 -21.65
N LYS A 160 -4.78 -12.15 -21.10
CA LYS A 160 -3.68 -11.33 -21.62
C LYS A 160 -2.29 -11.90 -21.27
N LEU A 161 -2.14 -12.65 -20.18
CA LEU A 161 -0.88 -13.36 -19.89
C LEU A 161 -0.59 -14.45 -20.92
N GLU A 162 -1.61 -15.13 -21.44
CA GLU A 162 -1.43 -16.15 -22.49
C GLU A 162 -0.74 -15.58 -23.74
N LYS A 163 -1.01 -14.30 -24.06
CA LYS A 163 -0.37 -13.60 -25.17
C LYS A 163 0.97 -12.95 -24.78
N ASN A 164 1.01 -12.31 -23.62
CA ASN A 164 2.16 -11.49 -23.22
C ASN A 164 3.30 -12.30 -22.60
N MET A 165 3.00 -13.47 -22.06
CA MET A 165 3.92 -14.38 -21.39
C MET A 165 3.56 -15.83 -21.74
N PRO A 166 3.65 -16.24 -23.02
CA PRO A 166 3.39 -17.63 -23.42
C PRO A 166 4.34 -18.63 -22.73
N GLU A 167 5.48 -18.17 -22.23
CA GLU A 167 6.44 -18.95 -21.45
C GLU A 167 6.05 -19.14 -19.96
N LEU A 168 4.93 -18.56 -19.53
CA LEU A 168 4.47 -18.68 -18.15
C LEU A 168 4.06 -20.12 -17.87
N ILE A 169 4.69 -20.74 -16.88
CA ILE A 169 4.37 -22.08 -16.40
C ILE A 169 3.25 -21.95 -15.35
N PRO A 170 2.05 -22.51 -15.59
CA PRO A 170 0.98 -22.49 -14.60
C PRO A 170 1.40 -23.24 -13.33
N MET A 171 1.39 -22.56 -12.18
CA MET A 171 1.75 -23.18 -10.90
C MET A 171 0.69 -24.17 -10.44
N THR A 172 1.12 -25.41 -10.19
CA THR A 172 0.33 -26.41 -9.47
C THR A 172 0.22 -26.04 -7.99
N ASP A 173 -0.68 -26.69 -7.26
CA ASP A 173 -0.76 -26.48 -5.82
C ASP A 173 0.50 -26.97 -5.10
N SER A 174 1.20 -27.98 -5.64
CA SER A 174 2.50 -28.41 -5.13
C SER A 174 3.58 -27.35 -5.32
N ASP A 175 3.58 -26.63 -6.44
CA ASP A 175 4.54 -25.55 -6.69
C ASP A 175 4.32 -24.39 -5.71
N LYS A 176 3.04 -23.99 -5.53
CA LYS A 176 2.67 -22.94 -4.56
C LYS A 176 3.03 -23.35 -3.14
N GLU A 177 2.81 -24.61 -2.78
CA GLU A 177 3.18 -25.15 -1.47
C GLU A 177 4.69 -25.10 -1.24
N ALA A 178 5.48 -25.53 -2.23
CA ALA A 178 6.94 -25.50 -2.15
C ALA A 178 7.48 -24.06 -2.04
N LEU A 179 6.94 -23.13 -2.83
CA LEU A 179 7.26 -21.70 -2.74
C LEU A 179 6.86 -21.12 -1.39
N ALA A 180 5.62 -21.33 -0.94
CA ALA A 180 5.15 -20.81 0.34
C ALA A 180 6.00 -21.34 1.51
N LYS A 181 6.31 -22.64 1.51
CA LYS A 181 7.21 -23.23 2.51
C LYS A 181 8.57 -22.54 2.50
N GLY A 182 9.24 -22.47 1.35
CA GLY A 182 10.59 -21.90 1.27
C GLY A 182 10.63 -20.42 1.59
N LEU A 183 9.67 -19.62 1.10
CA LEU A 183 9.56 -18.20 1.42
C LEU A 183 9.32 -17.97 2.92
N GLY A 184 8.46 -18.78 3.54
CA GLY A 184 8.20 -18.74 4.98
C GLY A 184 9.42 -19.08 5.82
N GLU A 185 10.15 -20.14 5.47
CA GLU A 185 11.39 -20.55 6.14
C GLU A 185 12.48 -19.47 6.04
N ILE A 186 12.64 -18.85 4.87
CA ILE A 186 13.59 -17.75 4.66
C ILE A 186 13.18 -16.50 5.44
N ALA A 187 11.89 -16.15 5.42
CA ALA A 187 11.40 -15.00 6.17
C ALA A 187 11.64 -15.18 7.67
N ALA A 188 11.37 -16.38 8.21
CA ALA A 188 11.66 -16.72 9.60
C ALA A 188 13.16 -16.65 9.92
N LYS A 189 14.03 -17.17 9.04
CA LYS A 189 15.49 -17.10 9.17
C LYS A 189 16.01 -15.67 9.32
N HIS A 190 15.42 -14.70 8.61
CA HIS A 190 15.83 -13.29 8.63
C HIS A 190 15.00 -12.40 9.56
N GLY A 191 14.00 -12.96 10.26
CA GLY A 191 13.12 -12.19 11.14
C GLY A 191 12.17 -11.24 10.41
N ILE A 192 11.78 -11.56 9.18
CA ILE A 192 10.83 -10.76 8.39
C ILE A 192 9.41 -11.30 8.59
N TYR A 193 8.49 -10.43 8.99
CA TYR A 193 7.06 -10.76 8.98
C TYR A 193 6.59 -10.94 7.53
N ILE A 194 6.01 -12.09 7.19
CA ILE A 194 5.55 -12.39 5.83
C ILE A 194 4.05 -12.69 5.80
N GLN A 195 3.37 -12.18 4.77
CA GLN A 195 1.94 -12.43 4.56
C GLN A 195 1.57 -12.56 3.08
N THR A 196 0.43 -13.20 2.80
CA THR A 196 -0.13 -13.24 1.45
C THR A 196 -1.03 -12.03 1.16
N CYS A 197 -1.12 -11.62 -0.11
CA CYS A 197 -2.10 -10.64 -0.57
C CYS A 197 -3.31 -11.34 -1.21
N GLY A 198 -4.46 -11.32 -0.53
CA GLY A 198 -5.73 -11.71 -1.13
C GLY A 198 -5.86 -13.18 -1.52
N SER A 199 -5.15 -14.07 -0.82
CA SER A 199 -5.24 -15.52 -1.01
C SER A 199 -6.19 -16.14 0.03
N ASP A 200 -7.08 -17.01 -0.43
CA ASP A 200 -7.95 -17.82 0.43
C ASP A 200 -7.23 -19.08 0.98
N ILE A 201 -6.00 -19.35 0.54
CA ILE A 201 -5.20 -20.51 0.98
C ILE A 201 -4.44 -20.19 2.26
N ASP A 202 -4.55 -21.08 3.25
CA ASP A 202 -3.85 -20.96 4.53
C ASP A 202 -2.45 -21.58 4.48
N TYR A 203 -1.44 -20.72 4.65
CA TYR A 203 -0.02 -21.06 4.76
C TYR A 203 0.55 -20.80 6.16
N SER A 204 -0.30 -20.68 7.19
CA SER A 204 0.11 -20.41 8.57
C SER A 204 1.12 -21.42 9.14
N ARG A 205 1.08 -22.68 8.68
CA ARG A 205 2.07 -23.73 9.01
C ARG A 205 3.51 -23.36 8.63
N TYR A 206 3.69 -22.40 7.74
CA TYR A 206 4.99 -21.88 7.29
C TYR A 206 5.32 -20.50 7.87
N GLY A 207 4.58 -20.05 8.88
CA GLY A 207 4.74 -18.71 9.46
C GLY A 207 4.23 -17.59 8.55
N ILE A 208 3.45 -17.92 7.52
CA ILE A 208 2.87 -16.93 6.61
C ILE A 208 1.48 -16.52 7.11
N HIS A 209 1.30 -15.24 7.34
CA HIS A 209 0.05 -14.69 7.83
C HIS A 209 -0.93 -14.39 6.68
N SER A 210 -2.24 -14.45 6.99
CA SER A 210 -3.29 -13.95 6.09
C SER A 210 -3.81 -12.62 6.64
N SER A 211 -3.60 -11.54 5.89
CA SER A 211 -4.05 -10.19 6.27
C SER A 211 -4.16 -9.29 5.03
N GLY A 212 -4.73 -8.10 5.21
CA GLY A 212 -4.71 -7.04 4.20
C GLY A 212 -3.34 -6.37 4.14
N CYS A 213 -2.96 -5.85 2.98
CA CYS A 213 -1.75 -5.03 2.84
C CYS A 213 -1.91 -3.61 3.42
N ILE A 214 -3.17 -3.15 3.49
CA ILE A 214 -3.54 -1.80 3.96
C ILE A 214 -4.67 -1.99 4.97
N THR A 215 -4.34 -2.25 6.24
CA THR A 215 -5.34 -2.41 7.31
C THR A 215 -5.30 -1.24 8.28
N ALA A 216 -6.36 -1.08 9.07
CA ALA A 216 -6.41 -0.09 10.14
C ALA A 216 -5.25 -0.25 11.13
N GLU A 217 -4.88 -1.50 11.45
CA GLU A 217 -3.79 -1.82 12.35
C GLU A 217 -2.43 -1.48 11.75
N ILE A 218 -2.18 -1.85 10.49
CA ILE A 218 -0.91 -1.58 9.79
C ILE A 218 -0.70 -0.07 9.67
N LEU A 219 -1.68 0.64 9.10
CA LEU A 219 -1.57 2.08 8.92
C LEU A 219 -1.50 2.83 10.25
N GLY A 220 -2.25 2.38 11.26
CA GLY A 220 -2.24 2.93 12.60
C GLY A 220 -0.89 2.80 13.28
N SER A 221 -0.32 1.60 13.27
CA SER A 221 0.99 1.30 13.87
C SER A 221 2.13 2.03 13.17
N ALA A 222 2.08 2.12 11.84
CA ALA A 222 3.09 2.81 11.03
C ALA A 222 3.14 4.33 11.27
N ASN A 223 2.00 4.92 11.68
CA ASN A 223 1.85 6.37 11.80
C ASN A 223 1.56 6.87 13.23
N GLY A 224 1.41 5.97 14.21
CA GLY A 224 1.04 6.34 15.58
C GLY A 224 -0.38 6.91 15.69
N ILE A 225 -1.31 6.40 14.88
CA ILE A 225 -2.70 6.84 14.82
C ILE A 225 -3.66 5.67 15.04
N MET A 226 -4.91 5.99 15.38
CA MET A 226 -5.97 5.01 15.58
C MET A 226 -7.10 5.23 14.59
N PHE A 227 -7.49 4.15 13.91
CA PHE A 227 -8.66 4.11 13.05
C PHE A 227 -9.85 3.53 13.82
N ARG A 228 -11.04 4.09 13.60
CA ARG A 228 -12.29 3.53 14.11
C ARG A 228 -12.50 2.13 13.57
N ARG A 229 -12.97 1.23 14.42
CA ARG A 229 -13.38 -0.11 13.98
C ARG A 229 -14.55 -0.01 12.99
N ARG A 230 -14.34 -0.45 11.75
CA ARG A 230 -15.37 -0.50 10.71
C ARG A 230 -15.25 -1.78 9.90
N LYS A 231 -16.40 -2.29 9.43
CA LYS A 231 -16.42 -3.33 8.40
C LYS A 231 -15.99 -2.71 7.07
N HIS A 232 -15.19 -3.44 6.31
CA HIS A 232 -14.82 -3.13 4.93
C HIS A 232 -14.95 -4.41 4.10
N ASN A 233 -15.25 -4.25 2.81
CA ASN A 233 -15.50 -5.38 1.92
C ASN A 233 -14.25 -5.82 1.13
N GLY A 234 -13.09 -5.22 1.43
CA GLY A 234 -11.90 -5.40 0.60
C GLY A 234 -11.99 -4.68 -0.74
N MET A 235 -10.92 -4.76 -1.53
CA MET A 235 -10.88 -4.20 -2.88
C MET A 235 -11.28 -5.23 -3.96
N ARG A 236 -11.24 -6.53 -3.62
CA ARG A 236 -11.57 -7.68 -4.45
C ARG A 236 -11.89 -8.88 -3.56
N LYS A 237 -12.41 -9.98 -4.13
CA LYS A 237 -12.61 -11.24 -3.39
C LYS A 237 -11.31 -11.69 -2.71
N GLY A 238 -11.39 -12.15 -1.45
CA GLY A 238 -10.24 -12.55 -0.63
C GLY A 238 -9.41 -11.38 -0.07
N CYS A 239 -9.66 -10.13 -0.47
CA CYS A 239 -8.89 -8.99 0.00
C CYS A 239 -9.40 -8.47 1.36
N HIS A 240 -8.46 -8.28 2.30
CA HIS A 240 -8.75 -7.72 3.62
C HIS A 240 -8.22 -6.29 3.79
N CYS A 241 -7.92 -5.57 2.70
CA CYS A 241 -7.53 -4.17 2.77
C CYS A 241 -8.73 -3.27 3.07
N LEU A 242 -8.45 -2.15 3.74
CA LEU A 242 -9.33 -0.99 3.77
C LEU A 242 -9.55 -0.48 2.34
N GLU A 243 -10.73 0.07 2.11
CA GLU A 243 -11.01 0.75 0.86
C GLU A 243 -10.08 1.94 0.66
N SER A 244 -9.56 2.10 -0.56
CA SER A 244 -8.79 3.29 -0.94
C SER A 244 -9.35 3.89 -2.22
N ARG A 245 -8.97 5.14 -2.51
CA ARG A 245 -9.31 5.82 -3.76
C ARG A 245 -8.04 6.03 -4.57
N ASP A 246 -7.95 5.33 -5.69
CA ASP A 246 -6.81 5.42 -6.59
C ASP A 246 -6.91 6.68 -7.47
N ILE A 247 -5.82 7.43 -7.51
CA ILE A 247 -5.68 8.64 -8.32
C ILE A 247 -4.87 8.39 -9.61
N GLY A 248 -4.43 7.15 -9.82
CA GLY A 248 -3.82 6.68 -11.06
C GLY A 248 -4.83 6.43 -12.19
N ALA A 249 -4.30 6.22 -13.40
CA ALA A 249 -5.08 5.83 -14.57
C ALA A 249 -4.47 4.60 -15.25
N TYR A 250 -5.33 3.72 -15.76
CA TYR A 250 -4.90 2.58 -16.59
C TYR A 250 -4.21 3.05 -17.86
N ASP A 251 -3.40 2.18 -18.47
CA ASP A 251 -2.71 2.45 -19.73
C ASP A 251 -1.79 3.68 -19.66
N THR A 252 -1.16 3.94 -18.50
CA THR A 252 -0.24 5.08 -18.33
C THR A 252 1.14 4.71 -17.79
N CYS A 253 1.35 3.52 -17.23
CA CYS A 253 2.62 3.19 -16.59
C CYS A 253 3.69 2.76 -17.61
N PRO A 254 4.81 3.48 -17.83
CA PRO A 254 5.81 3.09 -18.81
C PRO A 254 6.69 1.89 -18.42
N ASN A 255 6.50 1.29 -17.23
CA ASN A 255 7.34 0.19 -16.74
C ASN A 255 7.38 -1.04 -17.67
N GLY A 256 6.30 -1.29 -18.41
CA GLY A 256 6.26 -2.38 -19.39
C GLY A 256 6.27 -3.80 -18.80
N CYS A 257 5.94 -3.98 -17.51
CA CYS A 257 5.94 -5.31 -16.89
C CYS A 257 5.03 -6.27 -17.65
N ARG A 258 5.53 -7.46 -18.00
CA ARG A 258 4.80 -8.40 -18.87
C ARG A 258 3.56 -8.98 -18.21
N TYR A 259 3.57 -9.10 -16.87
CA TYR A 259 2.43 -9.53 -16.07
C TYR A 259 1.45 -8.39 -15.71
N CYS A 260 1.69 -7.16 -16.17
CA CYS A 260 0.93 -5.98 -15.74
C CYS A 260 -0.57 -6.11 -16.08
N TYR A 261 -1.42 -5.99 -15.06
CA TYR A 261 -2.87 -5.95 -15.24
C TYR A 261 -3.38 -4.57 -15.68
N ALA A 262 -2.63 -3.50 -15.38
CA ALA A 262 -3.11 -2.12 -15.49
C ALA A 262 -2.89 -1.46 -16.86
N ASN A 263 -1.92 -1.94 -17.64
CA ASN A 263 -1.75 -1.51 -19.02
C ASN A 263 -2.16 -2.63 -19.95
N LYS A 264 -2.98 -2.38 -20.95
CA LYS A 264 -3.34 -3.30 -22.02
C LYS A 264 -2.19 -3.50 -22.99
N ASP A 265 -1.47 -2.44 -23.30
CA ASP A 265 -0.39 -2.45 -24.29
C ASP A 265 0.72 -1.45 -23.91
N PRO A 266 2.01 -1.84 -23.97
CA PRO A 266 3.13 -0.96 -23.65
C PRO A 266 3.22 0.30 -24.52
N GLN A 267 2.87 0.21 -25.82
CA GLN A 267 2.96 1.38 -26.72
C GLN A 267 1.92 2.44 -26.34
N THR A 268 0.71 2.00 -25.99
CA THR A 268 -0.35 2.88 -25.49
C THR A 268 0.08 3.61 -24.22
N ALA A 269 0.71 2.91 -23.28
CA ALA A 269 1.23 3.53 -22.05
C ALA A 269 2.33 4.56 -22.34
N ALA A 270 3.26 4.25 -23.25
CA ALA A 270 4.31 5.18 -23.66
C ALA A 270 3.73 6.43 -24.37
N GLU A 271 2.72 6.27 -25.22
CA GLU A 271 2.03 7.39 -25.86
C GLU A 271 1.30 8.27 -24.85
N ASN A 272 0.55 7.67 -23.93
CA ASN A 272 -0.14 8.39 -22.87
C ASN A 272 0.82 9.13 -21.94
N TYR A 273 1.99 8.55 -21.65
CA TYR A 273 3.05 9.24 -20.91
C TYR A 273 3.59 10.45 -21.66
N ARG A 274 3.85 10.34 -22.96
CA ARG A 274 4.31 11.49 -23.79
C ARG A 274 3.28 12.62 -23.85
N ARG A 275 1.99 12.27 -23.81
CA ARG A 275 0.87 13.23 -23.81
C ARG A 275 0.52 13.75 -22.41
N HIS A 276 1.20 13.27 -21.37
CA HIS A 276 0.94 13.72 -20.01
C HIS A 276 1.26 15.21 -19.87
N ASP A 277 0.38 15.89 -19.15
CA ASP A 277 0.50 17.29 -18.82
C ASP A 277 0.58 17.42 -17.30
N PRO A 278 1.76 17.77 -16.74
CA PRO A 278 1.94 17.89 -15.30
C PRO A 278 1.04 18.95 -14.65
N ASP A 279 0.54 19.93 -15.40
CA ASP A 279 -0.34 20.97 -14.89
C ASP A 279 -1.80 20.53 -14.84
N SER A 280 -2.20 19.55 -15.66
CA SER A 280 -3.57 19.05 -15.68
C SER A 280 -3.95 18.36 -14.38
N PRO A 281 -5.10 18.69 -13.74
CA PRO A 281 -5.52 18.06 -12.49
C PRO A 281 -5.87 16.57 -12.64
N LEU A 282 -5.93 16.05 -13.88
CA LEU A 282 -6.05 14.63 -14.22
C LEU A 282 -4.67 14.07 -14.56
N LEU A 283 -4.42 12.79 -14.24
CA LEU A 283 -3.18 12.13 -14.68
C LEU A 283 -3.11 12.02 -16.21
N LEU A 284 -4.24 11.78 -16.88
CA LEU A 284 -4.30 11.64 -18.33
C LEU A 284 -5.35 12.56 -18.94
N GLY A 285 -4.90 13.39 -19.88
CA GLY A 285 -5.73 14.35 -20.61
C GLY A 285 -6.15 15.54 -19.75
N ARG A 286 -7.18 16.25 -20.22
CA ARG A 286 -7.78 17.43 -19.58
C ARG A 286 -9.29 17.22 -19.40
N LEU A 287 -9.92 18.08 -18.60
CA LEU A 287 -11.37 18.12 -18.49
C LEU A 287 -11.99 18.50 -19.82
N LYS A 288 -13.10 17.86 -20.17
CA LYS A 288 -13.97 18.19 -21.31
C LYS A 288 -15.19 18.93 -20.80
N GLU A 289 -15.81 19.73 -21.66
CA GLU A 289 -17.08 20.41 -21.35
C GLU A 289 -18.21 19.42 -21.03
N THR A 290 -18.14 18.20 -21.57
CA THR A 290 -19.11 17.13 -21.34
C THR A 290 -18.85 16.34 -20.04
N ASP A 291 -17.75 16.61 -19.33
CA ASP A 291 -17.42 15.88 -18.11
C ASP A 291 -18.35 16.31 -16.95
N ILE A 292 -18.89 15.31 -16.25
CA ILE A 292 -19.65 15.50 -15.02
C ILE A 292 -18.69 15.32 -13.85
N ILE A 293 -18.39 16.44 -13.16
CA ILE A 293 -17.54 16.45 -11.98
C ILE A 293 -18.38 16.17 -10.74
N GLN A 294 -17.97 15.18 -9.95
CA GLN A 294 -18.60 14.82 -8.68
C GLN A 294 -17.57 14.88 -7.53
N GLN A 295 -18.01 15.31 -6.34
CA GLN A 295 -17.14 15.26 -5.16
C GLN A 295 -17.01 13.82 -4.65
N GLY A 296 -15.77 13.39 -4.40
CA GLY A 296 -15.48 12.12 -3.75
C GLY A 296 -15.95 12.11 -2.30
N VAL A 297 -16.44 10.96 -1.83
CA VAL A 297 -16.81 10.78 -0.41
C VAL A 297 -15.53 10.68 0.42
N GLN A 298 -15.23 11.74 1.18
CA GLN A 298 -14.01 11.84 2.01
C GLN A 298 -14.34 11.97 3.49
N THR A 299 -14.93 10.92 4.05
CA THR A 299 -15.11 10.83 5.50
C THR A 299 -13.83 10.31 6.16
N SER A 300 -13.35 11.02 7.18
CA SER A 300 -12.25 10.53 8.02
C SER A 300 -12.69 9.30 8.83
N TRP A 301 -11.82 8.31 8.88
CA TRP A 301 -11.97 7.07 9.64
C TRP A 301 -11.11 7.08 10.91
N LEU A 302 -10.36 8.14 11.16
CA LEU A 302 -9.57 8.27 12.37
C LEU A 302 -10.48 8.46 13.60
N GLU A 303 -10.03 7.92 14.72
CA GLU A 303 -10.59 8.26 16.01
C GLU A 303 -10.27 9.72 16.34
N LYS A 304 -11.26 10.46 16.86
CA LYS A 304 -10.99 11.81 17.35
C LYS A 304 -10.15 11.67 18.61
N LYS A 305 -9.00 12.35 18.68
CA LYS A 305 -8.30 12.50 19.97
C LYS A 305 -9.27 13.18 20.93
N ILE A 306 -9.68 12.49 21.98
CA ILE A 306 -10.33 13.14 23.12
C ILE A 306 -9.25 14.05 23.70
N ALA A 307 -9.45 15.37 23.62
CA ALA A 307 -8.61 16.29 24.36
C ALA A 307 -8.75 15.89 25.84
N GLN A 308 -7.72 15.29 26.42
CA GLN A 308 -7.61 15.17 27.87
C GLN A 308 -7.45 16.60 28.39
N GLY A 309 -8.58 17.26 28.65
CA GLY A 309 -8.59 18.44 29.50
C GLY A 309 -7.98 18.05 30.82
N GLN A 310 -7.04 18.86 31.30
CA GLN A 310 -6.52 18.79 32.67
C GLN A 310 -7.70 18.82 33.65
N GLN A 311 -8.12 17.63 34.11
CA GLN A 311 -8.74 17.51 35.42
C GLN A 311 -7.61 17.11 36.37
N THR A 312 -6.93 18.12 36.91
CA THR A 312 -6.35 17.99 38.25
C THR A 312 -7.48 17.62 39.19
N LEU A 313 -7.59 16.34 39.51
CA LEU A 313 -8.34 15.85 40.67
C LEU A 313 -7.65 16.46 41.91
N ASP A 314 -8.26 17.51 42.45
CA ASP A 314 -7.90 18.05 43.76
C ASP A 314 -8.34 17.05 44.83
N PHE A 315 -7.40 16.23 45.29
CA PHE A 315 -7.60 15.22 46.33
C PHE A 315 -7.89 15.81 47.73
N ARG A 316 -8.07 17.14 47.89
CA ARG A 316 -8.31 17.79 49.19
C ARG A 316 -9.77 17.95 49.60
N LYS A 317 -10.76 17.48 48.82
CA LYS A 317 -12.19 17.61 49.18
C LYS A 317 -12.92 16.31 49.56
N LEU A 318 -12.21 15.20 49.80
CA LEU A 318 -12.83 13.91 50.13
C LEU A 318 -12.59 13.41 51.57
N THR A 319 -12.05 14.23 52.47
CA THR A 319 -11.77 13.84 53.87
C THR A 319 -12.53 14.63 54.93
N GLU A 320 -13.70 15.20 54.63
CA GLU A 320 -14.53 15.88 55.65
C GLU A 320 -15.90 15.25 55.94
N ASN A 321 -16.25 14.10 55.35
CA ASN A 321 -17.57 13.47 55.61
C ASN A 321 -17.52 12.01 56.09
N ILE A 322 -16.43 11.59 56.73
CA ILE A 322 -16.38 10.28 57.42
C ILE A 322 -15.94 10.50 58.87
N CYS A 323 -16.74 11.25 59.63
CA CYS A 323 -16.71 11.27 61.09
C CYS A 323 -18.03 11.84 61.62
N ASP A 324 -19.15 11.22 61.28
CA ASP A 324 -20.29 11.19 62.22
C ASP A 324 -21.30 10.11 61.82
N GLY A 325 -21.73 9.30 62.79
CA GLY A 325 -22.76 8.29 62.56
C GLY A 325 -22.49 6.90 63.16
N SER A 326 -21.82 6.81 64.30
CA SER A 326 -22.00 5.66 65.19
C SER A 326 -23.33 5.80 65.92
N LYS A 327 -24.28 4.89 65.68
CA LYS A 327 -25.33 4.36 66.59
C LYS A 327 -26.49 3.79 65.75
N ASP A 328 -26.62 2.48 65.67
CA ASP A 328 -27.56 1.76 66.52
C ASP A 328 -27.70 0.28 66.12
N HIS A 329 -27.59 -0.56 67.15
CA HIS A 329 -27.94 -1.97 67.15
C HIS A 329 -29.46 -2.17 67.01
N LYS A 330 -29.92 -3.20 66.26
CA LYS A 330 -30.74 -4.32 66.79
C LYS A 330 -31.39 -5.21 65.70
N LYS A 331 -31.34 -6.52 65.98
CA LYS A 331 -32.28 -7.64 65.67
C LYS A 331 -32.37 -8.10 64.20
N VAL A 332 -31.92 -9.32 63.86
CA VAL A 332 -32.58 -10.64 64.05
C VAL A 332 -33.99 -10.67 63.43
N PHE A 333 -34.10 -11.08 62.16
CA PHE A 333 -34.47 -12.44 61.70
C PHE A 333 -34.07 -12.60 60.23
#